data_AF-G5EGJ4-F1
#
_entry.id   AF-G5EGJ4-F1
#
_cell.length_a   1.000
_cell.length_b   1.000
_cell.length_c   1.000
_cell.angle_alpha   90.00
_cell.angle_beta   90.00
_cell.angle_gamma   90.00
#
_symmetry.space_group_name_H-M   'P 1'
#
loop_
_entity.id
_entity.type
_entity.pdbx_description
1 polymer ?
#
loop_
_entity_poly.entity_id
_entity_poly.type
_entity_poly.pdbx_seq_one_letter_code
_entity_poly.pdbx_strand_id
1 'polypeptide(L)'
;MPLSKLEIEKSKPLSYASTKSVIQYLDPNLRFRLSQQCPSHRSIEKSAPLHLDSLKLSDNSISVDGIEYELAIYRQREARPKKLKADVTENGRIDMNIVVEEDPNEILIDLRGNQERTIAEVLTELANQRRDENNEKMIQSKMKYFLVLKVGRSSEVMIYERKLHDAVKYLVERFLGGRGILKVGTLSIGSRGILRIPSSLNFKIRHLELKSEDNNKIFETIKQLLTISPLSSISLSHSYNLRDEDPVVESTGILIFQSIDFFDNDMLNNLNKLRHKRVHLSFDRFFELQNVVWLIDNWIVFGRNVGTHYSLDVVVENKGWEILEIVKRNHKERIDEKSDRENVIIHMNNTSDLHIEYELEDFQTLMHLRVELRS
;
A
#
# COMPACT_ATOMS: atom_id res chain seq x y z
N MET A 1 37.49 -3.64 48.36
CA MET A 1 38.21 -4.14 47.17
C MET A 1 37.73 -3.33 45.97
N PRO A 2 38.56 -2.46 45.37
CA PRO A 2 38.19 -1.83 44.12
C PRO A 2 38.29 -2.90 43.03
N LEU A 3 37.26 -3.02 42.20
CA LEU A 3 37.30 -3.78 40.95
C LEU A 3 38.43 -3.18 40.10
N SER A 4 39.64 -3.71 40.27
CA SER A 4 40.77 -3.47 39.40
C SER A 4 40.29 -3.82 38.01
N LYS A 5 40.21 -2.78 37.17
CA LYS A 5 40.18 -2.80 35.71
C LYS A 5 40.24 -4.24 35.20
N LEU A 6 39.07 -4.83 34.97
CA LEU A 6 38.97 -5.83 33.92
C LEU A 6 39.45 -5.09 32.68
N GLU A 7 40.74 -5.22 32.38
CA GLU A 7 41.23 -5.12 31.03
C GLU A 7 40.33 -6.10 30.29
N ILE A 8 39.29 -5.57 29.66
CA ILE A 8 38.57 -6.26 28.61
C ILE A 8 39.66 -6.45 27.58
N GLU A 9 40.41 -7.56 27.69
CA GLU A 9 41.24 -8.08 26.62
C GLU A 9 40.39 -7.89 25.38
N LYS A 10 40.85 -7.05 24.46
CA LYS A 10 40.12 -6.76 23.23
C LYS A 10 39.90 -8.12 22.57
N SER A 11 38.71 -8.67 22.77
CA SER A 11 38.39 -10.01 22.31
C SER A 11 38.64 -10.01 20.81
N LYS A 12 39.29 -11.07 20.34
CA LYS A 12 39.63 -11.20 18.92
C LYS A 12 38.36 -10.91 18.11
N PRO A 13 38.40 -9.97 17.15
CA PRO A 13 37.21 -9.63 16.37
C PRO A 13 36.67 -10.91 15.71
N LEU A 14 35.34 -11.01 15.64
CA LEU A 14 34.68 -12.13 14.97
C LEU A 14 35.23 -12.25 13.54
N SER A 15 35.50 -13.48 13.11
CA SER A 15 35.90 -13.74 11.73
C SER A 15 34.81 -13.28 10.76
N TYR A 16 35.15 -12.98 9.50
CA TYR A 16 34.16 -12.57 8.49
C TYR A 16 32.98 -13.55 8.40
N ALA A 17 33.26 -14.85 8.39
CA ALA A 17 32.24 -15.89 8.35
C ALA A 17 31.35 -15.87 9.60
N SER A 18 31.94 -15.78 10.79
CA SER A 18 31.20 -15.69 12.06
C SER A 18 30.33 -14.45 12.12
N THR A 19 30.85 -13.28 11.73
CA THR A 19 30.10 -12.03 11.68
C THR A 19 28.93 -12.12 10.70
N LYS A 20 29.14 -12.69 9.51
CA LYS A 20 28.07 -12.89 8.52
C LYS A 20 26.98 -13.83 9.05
N SER A 21 27.37 -14.93 9.69
CA SER A 21 26.44 -15.88 10.31
C SER A 21 25.68 -15.30 11.50
N VAL A 22 26.24 -14.35 12.25
CA VAL A 22 25.50 -13.65 13.31
C VAL A 22 24.53 -12.65 12.69
N ILE A 23 25.01 -11.80 11.77
CA ILE A 23 24.21 -10.73 11.16
C ILE A 23 22.95 -11.27 10.47
N GLN A 24 23.02 -12.43 9.80
CA GLN A 24 21.86 -12.98 9.08
C GLN A 24 20.67 -13.33 10.00
N TYR A 25 20.89 -13.53 11.30
CA TYR A 25 19.86 -13.85 12.29
C TYR A 25 19.44 -12.64 13.15
N LEU A 26 20.03 -11.47 12.93
CA LEU A 26 19.63 -10.25 13.62
C LEU A 26 18.39 -9.64 12.98
N ASP A 27 17.56 -9.02 13.81
CA ASP A 27 16.45 -8.16 13.37
C ASP A 27 16.91 -7.13 12.32
N PRO A 28 16.16 -6.94 11.21
CA PRO A 28 16.53 -6.01 10.15
C PRO A 28 16.83 -4.58 10.62
N ASN A 29 16.03 -4.03 11.53
CA ASN A 29 16.22 -2.67 12.03
C ASN A 29 17.47 -2.58 12.93
N LEU A 30 17.78 -3.64 13.69
CA LEU A 30 19.04 -3.74 14.42
C LEU A 30 20.25 -3.81 13.47
N ARG A 31 20.15 -4.56 12.37
CA ARG A 31 21.20 -4.62 11.35
C ARG A 31 21.49 -3.25 10.75
N PHE A 32 20.46 -2.48 10.42
CA PHE A 32 20.62 -1.13 9.88
C PHE A 32 21.35 -0.21 10.87
N ARG A 33 20.98 -0.26 12.15
CA ARG A 33 21.64 0.51 13.21
C ARG A 33 23.11 0.11 13.39
N LEU A 34 23.40 -1.19 13.38
CA LEU A 34 24.78 -1.71 13.46
C LEU A 34 25.61 -1.25 12.25
N SER A 35 25.05 -1.31 11.05
CA SER A 35 25.70 -0.86 9.80
C SER A 35 25.97 0.65 9.79
N GLN A 36 25.15 1.44 10.49
CA GLN A 36 25.37 2.86 10.72
C GLN A 36 26.47 3.12 11.75
N GLN A 37 26.46 2.43 12.88
CA GLN A 37 27.39 2.64 14.00
C GLN A 37 28.78 2.02 13.74
N CYS A 38 28.87 0.98 12.93
CA CYS A 38 30.11 0.25 12.64
C CYS A 38 30.38 0.16 11.14
N PRO A 39 30.94 1.22 10.51
CA PRO A 39 31.16 1.26 9.06
C PRO A 39 32.00 0.09 8.50
N SER A 40 32.92 -0.46 9.28
CA SER A 40 33.75 -1.62 8.90
C SER A 40 32.95 -2.90 8.63
N HIS A 41 31.74 -3.02 9.17
CA HIS A 41 30.88 -4.20 8.98
C HIS A 41 29.80 -4.00 7.90
N ARG A 42 29.70 -2.80 7.33
CA ARG A 42 28.64 -2.46 6.36
C ARG A 42 28.63 -3.39 5.14
N SER A 43 29.81 -3.72 4.59
CA SER A 43 29.91 -4.62 3.43
C SER A 43 29.46 -6.04 3.76
N ILE A 44 29.84 -6.55 4.95
CA ILE A 44 29.41 -7.86 5.45
C ILE A 44 27.89 -7.88 5.61
N GLU A 45 27.35 -6.83 6.25
CA GLU A 45 25.92 -6.69 6.49
C GLU A 45 25.10 -6.64 5.20
N LYS A 46 25.53 -5.84 4.22
CA LYS A 46 24.86 -5.77 2.91
C LYS A 46 24.96 -7.07 2.11
N SER A 47 26.05 -7.84 2.29
CA SER A 47 26.23 -9.15 1.63
C SER A 47 25.41 -10.28 2.28
N ALA A 48 24.90 -10.07 3.49
CA ALA A 48 24.08 -11.05 4.19
C ALA A 48 22.62 -10.95 3.70
N PRO A 49 21.94 -12.08 3.42
CA PRO A 49 20.55 -12.08 2.96
C PRO A 49 19.65 -11.26 3.88
N LEU A 50 18.74 -10.46 3.32
CA LEU A 50 17.75 -9.68 4.06
C LEU A 50 16.36 -10.25 3.79
N HIS A 51 15.70 -10.65 4.86
CA HIS A 51 14.31 -11.14 4.86
C HIS A 51 13.49 -10.14 5.66
N LEU A 52 12.43 -9.63 5.06
CA LEU A 52 11.48 -8.70 5.67
C LEU A 52 10.10 -9.34 5.64
N ASP A 53 9.32 -9.18 6.70
CA ASP A 53 7.92 -9.56 6.72
C ASP A 53 7.08 -8.50 5.98
N SER A 54 7.37 -7.22 6.18
CA SER A 54 6.71 -6.11 5.50
C SER A 54 7.66 -4.97 5.16
N LEU A 55 7.60 -4.51 3.91
CA LEU A 55 8.25 -3.30 3.43
C LEU A 55 7.21 -2.35 2.86
N LYS A 56 7.12 -1.13 3.35
CA LYS A 56 6.24 -0.09 2.80
C LYS A 56 7.06 1.09 2.30
N LEU A 57 6.82 1.51 1.07
CA LEU A 57 7.45 2.68 0.46
C LEU A 57 6.36 3.71 0.14
N SER A 58 6.57 4.94 0.61
CA SER A 58 5.73 6.08 0.27
C SER A 58 6.55 7.29 -0.14
N ASP A 59 5.89 8.32 -0.65
CA ASP A 59 6.51 9.60 -1.00
C ASP A 59 7.14 10.33 0.20
N ASN A 60 6.81 9.96 1.43
CA ASN A 60 7.31 10.59 2.65
C ASN A 60 7.81 9.63 3.73
N SER A 61 7.76 8.31 3.53
CA SER A 61 8.23 7.34 4.53
C SER A 61 8.71 6.02 3.93
N ILE A 62 9.52 5.31 4.72
CA ILE A 62 9.84 3.90 4.52
C ILE A 62 9.52 3.16 5.81
N SER A 63 8.82 2.03 5.72
CA SER A 63 8.51 1.18 6.87
C SER A 63 9.09 -0.21 6.69
N VAL A 64 9.84 -0.68 7.69
CA VAL A 64 10.47 -2.01 7.69
C VAL A 64 10.01 -2.79 8.91
N ASP A 65 9.30 -3.90 8.68
CA ASP A 65 8.76 -4.79 9.72
C ASP A 65 8.02 -4.05 10.84
N GLY A 66 7.18 -3.09 10.43
CA GLY A 66 6.35 -2.28 11.33
C GLY A 66 7.03 -1.04 11.92
N ILE A 67 8.35 -0.86 11.74
CA ILE A 67 9.03 0.39 12.13
C ILE A 67 8.96 1.38 10.97
N GLU A 68 8.20 2.46 11.16
CA GLU A 68 8.08 3.54 10.20
C GLU A 68 9.15 4.63 10.43
N TYR A 69 9.85 4.98 9.34
CA TYR A 69 10.77 6.10 9.22
C TYR A 69 10.08 7.20 8.42
N GLU A 70 9.39 8.09 9.11
CA GLU A 70 8.57 9.12 8.49
C GLU A 70 9.33 10.44 8.38
N LEU A 71 9.35 11.01 7.18
CA LEU A 71 9.86 12.34 6.90
C LEU A 71 8.70 13.32 6.74
N ALA A 72 8.85 14.50 7.32
CA ALA A 72 7.94 15.61 7.09
C ALA A 72 8.64 16.95 7.25
N ILE A 73 8.11 17.96 6.56
CA ILE A 73 8.59 19.33 6.65
C ILE A 73 7.76 20.10 7.66
N TYR A 74 8.44 20.85 8.51
CA TYR A 74 7.85 21.71 9.53
C TYR A 74 8.33 23.14 9.34
N ARG A 75 7.42 24.10 9.54
CA ARG A 75 7.72 25.53 9.49
C ARG A 75 8.27 26.04 10.82
N GLN A 76 9.33 26.84 10.78
CA GLN A 76 9.89 27.49 11.96
C GLN A 76 8.87 28.46 12.60
N ARG A 77 8.79 28.48 13.94
CA ARG A 77 8.01 29.43 14.77
C ARG A 77 6.48 29.33 14.68
N GLU A 78 5.92 28.20 14.25
CA GLU A 78 4.47 27.95 14.39
C GLU A 78 4.12 27.34 15.76
N ALA A 79 3.08 27.87 16.44
CA ALA A 79 2.57 27.33 17.70
C ALA A 79 1.95 25.93 17.57
N ARG A 80 1.48 25.60 16.34
CA ARG A 80 1.05 24.27 15.92
C ARG A 80 1.61 24.03 14.52
N PRO A 81 2.85 23.54 14.39
CA PRO A 81 3.50 23.53 13.10
C PRO A 81 2.79 22.55 12.16
N LYS A 82 2.35 23.05 11.01
CA LYS A 82 1.69 22.23 9.99
C LYS A 82 2.68 21.20 9.48
N LYS A 83 2.30 19.92 9.55
CA LYS A 83 3.08 18.81 9.01
C LYS A 83 2.85 18.74 7.50
N LEU A 84 3.91 18.96 6.72
CA LEU A 84 3.86 18.90 5.26
C LEU A 84 4.55 17.61 4.82
N LYS A 85 3.84 16.76 4.07
CA LYS A 85 4.30 15.43 3.61
C LYS A 85 4.76 15.42 2.16
N ALA A 86 4.87 16.59 1.54
CA ALA A 86 5.29 16.76 0.17
C ALA A 86 6.31 17.90 0.10
N ASP A 87 7.08 17.95 -0.98
CA ASP A 87 8.01 19.04 -1.23
C ASP A 87 7.32 20.39 -1.22
N VAL A 88 8.02 21.39 -0.68
CA VAL A 88 7.51 22.76 -0.60
C VAL A 88 8.42 23.77 -1.30
N THR A 89 7.79 24.83 -1.79
CA THR A 89 8.41 26.07 -2.28
C THR A 89 8.94 26.90 -1.10
N GLU A 90 9.72 27.95 -1.38
CA GLU A 90 10.22 28.89 -0.36
C GLU A 90 9.08 29.57 0.44
N ASN A 91 7.88 29.63 -0.13
CA ASN A 91 6.69 30.20 0.49
C ASN A 91 5.86 29.15 1.26
N GLY A 92 6.31 27.89 1.32
CA GLY A 92 5.62 26.82 2.06
C GLY A 92 4.45 26.16 1.35
N ARG A 93 4.22 26.48 0.06
CA ARG A 93 3.23 25.79 -0.77
C ARG A 93 3.80 24.49 -1.32
N ILE A 94 2.95 23.49 -1.57
CA ILE A 94 3.36 22.26 -2.26
C ILE A 94 3.98 22.64 -3.61
N ASP A 95 5.17 22.12 -3.87
CA ASP A 95 5.92 22.44 -5.08
C ASP A 95 5.54 21.51 -6.23
N MET A 96 4.48 21.90 -6.94
CA MET A 96 3.99 21.18 -8.11
C MET A 96 4.87 21.38 -9.36
N ASN A 97 5.79 22.36 -9.33
CA ASN A 97 6.61 22.74 -10.48
C ASN A 97 8.01 22.10 -10.46
N ILE A 98 8.32 21.23 -9.48
CA ILE A 98 9.61 20.52 -9.47
C ILE A 98 9.71 19.68 -10.74
N VAL A 99 10.74 19.95 -11.54
CA VAL A 99 11.23 19.04 -12.57
C VAL A 99 12.22 18.11 -11.90
N VAL A 100 11.85 16.84 -11.75
CA VAL A 100 12.76 15.83 -11.20
C VAL A 100 13.68 15.37 -12.32
N GLU A 101 14.99 15.48 -12.12
CA GLU A 101 15.98 14.95 -13.05
C GLU A 101 15.89 13.43 -13.07
N GLU A 102 15.67 12.85 -14.25
CA GLU A 102 15.66 11.40 -14.44
C GLU A 102 17.09 10.85 -14.33
N ASP A 103 17.28 9.85 -13.47
CA ASP A 103 18.54 9.11 -13.32
C ASP A 103 18.32 7.67 -13.79
N PRO A 104 19.11 7.13 -14.74
CA PRO A 104 18.95 5.75 -15.22
C PRO A 104 19.16 4.69 -14.13
N ASN A 105 19.78 5.04 -13.00
CA ASN A 105 19.98 4.14 -11.86
C ASN A 105 18.80 4.15 -10.87
N GLU A 106 17.71 4.82 -11.20
CA GLU A 106 16.50 4.84 -10.40
C GLU A 106 15.24 4.71 -11.24
N ILE A 107 14.16 4.44 -10.53
CA ILE A 107 12.80 4.43 -11.01
C ILE A 107 12.11 5.62 -10.38
N LEU A 108 11.54 6.48 -11.21
CA LEU A 108 10.77 7.63 -10.80
C LEU A 108 9.27 7.32 -10.88
N ILE A 109 8.60 7.32 -9.73
CA ILE A 109 7.14 7.36 -9.64
C ILE A 109 6.76 8.80 -9.30
N ASP A 110 6.14 9.50 -10.25
CA ASP A 110 5.60 10.84 -10.04
C ASP A 110 4.10 10.86 -10.37
N LEU A 111 3.30 11.05 -9.32
CA LEU A 111 1.83 11.02 -9.37
C LEU A 111 1.19 12.33 -8.88
N ARG A 112 1.98 13.41 -8.79
CA ARG A 112 1.48 14.73 -8.38
C ARG A 112 0.31 15.22 -9.25
N GLY A 113 0.33 14.91 -10.55
CA GLY A 113 -0.69 15.33 -11.52
C GLY A 113 -1.98 14.51 -11.53
N ASN A 114 -2.01 13.34 -10.88
CA ASN A 114 -3.16 12.44 -10.89
C ASN A 114 -4.17 12.75 -9.75
N GLN A 115 -4.02 13.88 -9.07
CA GLN A 115 -4.91 14.25 -7.98
C GLN A 115 -6.20 14.88 -8.51
N GLU A 116 -7.33 14.17 -8.36
CA GLU A 116 -8.62 14.85 -8.20
C GLU A 116 -8.61 15.55 -6.85
N ARG A 117 -8.32 16.86 -6.84
CA ARG A 117 -8.39 17.63 -5.61
C ARG A 117 -9.84 17.72 -5.15
N THR A 118 -10.10 17.31 -3.92
CA THR A 118 -11.43 17.48 -3.32
C THR A 118 -11.77 18.96 -3.21
N ILE A 119 -13.06 19.32 -3.30
CA ILE A 119 -13.51 20.71 -3.08
C ILE A 119 -13.00 21.23 -1.72
N ALA A 120 -12.93 20.38 -0.70
CA ALA A 120 -12.41 20.73 0.63
C ALA A 120 -10.92 21.11 0.63
N GLU A 121 -10.07 20.37 -0.11
CA GLU A 121 -8.65 20.69 -0.27
C GLU A 121 -8.47 22.01 -1.02
N VAL A 122 -9.19 22.18 -2.13
CA VAL A 122 -9.15 23.42 -2.92
C VAL A 122 -9.63 24.61 -2.08
N LEU A 123 -10.73 24.46 -1.33
CA LEU A 123 -11.25 25.52 -0.45
C LEU A 123 -10.30 25.82 0.71
N THR A 124 -9.65 24.81 1.29
CA THR A 124 -8.63 25.00 2.33
C THR A 124 -7.41 25.70 1.76
N GLU A 125 -6.98 25.36 0.55
CA GLU A 125 -5.88 26.01 -0.15
C GLU A 125 -6.22 27.46 -0.50
N LEU A 126 -7.41 27.74 -1.04
CA LEU A 126 -7.91 29.10 -1.30
C LEU A 126 -8.06 29.93 -0.02
N ALA A 127 -8.55 29.33 1.07
CA ALA A 127 -8.65 29.99 2.37
C ALA A 127 -7.25 30.31 2.94
N ASN A 128 -6.28 29.41 2.75
CA ASN A 128 -4.88 29.67 3.10
C ASN A 128 -4.27 30.73 2.20
N GLN A 129 -4.54 30.74 0.89
CA GLN A 129 -4.10 31.80 -0.03
C GLN A 129 -4.58 33.16 0.44
N ARG A 130 -5.87 33.31 0.80
CA ARG A 130 -6.40 34.57 1.36
C ARG A 130 -5.78 34.97 2.70
N ARG A 131 -5.41 34.00 3.55
CA ARG A 131 -4.72 34.27 4.83
C ARG A 131 -3.27 34.67 4.61
N ASP A 132 -2.58 34.02 3.69
CA ASP A 132 -1.19 34.27 3.35
C ASP A 132 -1.04 35.60 2.60
N GLU A 133 -1.92 35.95 1.65
CA GLU A 133 -1.93 37.27 0.99
C GLU A 133 -2.09 38.43 1.99
N ASN A 134 -2.94 38.25 3.01
CA ASN A 134 -3.07 39.23 4.08
C ASN A 134 -1.82 39.31 4.99
N ASN A 135 -1.05 38.22 5.08
CA ASN A 135 0.21 38.14 5.85
C ASN A 135 1.48 38.40 5.02
N GLU A 136 1.41 38.41 3.68
CA GLU A 136 2.54 38.62 2.76
C GLU A 136 3.18 39.99 3.01
N LYS A 137 2.38 40.98 3.42
CA LYS A 137 2.88 42.31 3.84
C LYS A 137 3.72 42.28 5.13
N MET A 138 3.61 41.23 5.96
CA MET A 138 4.32 41.13 7.24
C MET A 138 5.47 40.09 7.23
N ILE A 139 5.61 39.28 6.18
CA ILE A 139 6.62 38.21 6.14
C ILE A 139 7.54 38.34 4.91
N GLN A 140 8.33 39.43 4.86
CA GLN A 140 9.53 39.49 4.02
C GLN A 140 10.74 38.76 4.67
N SER A 141 10.55 38.15 5.84
CA SER A 141 11.54 37.28 6.46
C SER A 141 11.57 35.95 5.70
N LYS A 142 12.62 35.69 4.91
CA LYS A 142 12.92 34.38 4.29
C LYS A 142 12.67 33.26 5.30
N MET A 143 11.57 32.52 5.12
CA MET A 143 11.11 31.56 6.11
C MET A 143 12.00 30.32 6.09
N LYS A 144 12.30 29.78 7.27
CA LYS A 144 13.09 28.55 7.39
C LYS A 144 12.17 27.38 7.65
N TYR A 145 12.40 26.31 6.90
CA TYR A 145 11.76 25.02 7.06
C TYR A 145 12.77 24.03 7.60
N PHE A 146 12.28 23.07 8.37
CA PHE A 146 13.06 21.96 8.89
C PHE A 146 12.49 20.65 8.37
N LEU A 147 13.38 19.76 7.96
CA LEU A 147 13.04 18.37 7.71
C LEU A 147 13.13 17.62 9.03
N VAL A 148 12.12 16.81 9.33
CA VAL A 148 12.09 16.01 10.56
C VAL A 148 11.93 14.55 10.18
N LEU A 149 12.90 13.73 10.58
CA LEU A 149 12.80 12.27 10.54
C LEU A 149 12.25 11.79 11.87
N LYS A 150 11.09 11.14 11.85
CA LYS A 150 10.44 10.56 13.03
C LYS A 150 10.52 9.04 12.96
N VAL A 151 10.95 8.42 14.07
CA VAL A 151 10.99 6.96 14.25
C VAL A 151 10.42 6.64 15.64
N GLY A 152 9.18 6.15 15.66
CA GLY A 152 8.44 5.94 16.91
C GLY A 152 8.31 7.23 17.72
N ARG A 153 8.97 7.26 18.90
CA ARG A 153 8.99 8.44 19.80
C ARG A 153 10.19 9.36 19.59
N SER A 154 11.17 8.94 18.81
CA SER A 154 12.38 9.71 18.53
C SER A 154 12.20 10.54 17.27
N SER A 155 12.81 11.72 17.25
CA SER A 155 12.84 12.58 16.07
C SER A 155 14.22 13.19 15.91
N GLU A 156 14.69 13.26 14.66
CA GLU A 156 15.88 14.00 14.27
C GLU A 156 15.45 15.20 13.42
N VAL A 157 16.00 16.38 13.72
CA VAL A 157 15.66 17.63 13.03
C VAL A 157 16.85 18.09 12.22
N MET A 158 16.61 18.38 10.95
CA MET A 158 17.61 18.86 9.99
C MET A 158 17.10 20.11 9.28
N ILE A 159 18.01 20.96 8.80
CA ILE A 159 17.65 22.12 7.98
C ILE A 159 17.13 21.59 6.64
N TYR A 160 15.99 22.11 6.18
CA TYR A 160 15.43 21.74 4.88
C TYR A 160 16.18 22.46 3.75
N GLU A 161 17.35 21.94 3.39
CA GLU A 161 18.16 22.42 2.24
C GLU A 161 18.00 21.53 1.00
N ARG A 162 17.52 20.30 1.19
CA ARG A 162 17.25 19.33 0.13
C ARG A 162 15.77 18.98 0.12
N LYS A 163 15.27 18.58 -1.04
CA LYS A 163 13.87 18.18 -1.24
C LYS A 163 13.56 16.93 -0.40
N LEU A 164 12.31 16.81 0.06
CA LEU A 164 11.83 15.69 0.87
C LEU A 164 11.93 14.37 0.10
N HIS A 165 11.63 14.37 -1.21
CA HIS A 165 11.78 13.15 -2.02
C HIS A 165 13.24 12.67 -2.11
N ASP A 166 14.23 13.57 -2.08
CA ASP A 166 15.65 13.20 -2.02
C ASP A 166 16.01 12.55 -0.68
N ALA A 167 15.41 13.02 0.41
CA ALA A 167 15.61 12.43 1.73
C ALA A 167 14.98 11.03 1.83
N VAL A 168 13.80 10.82 1.22
CA VAL A 168 13.20 9.49 1.11
C VAL A 168 14.08 8.57 0.25
N LYS A 169 14.54 9.03 -0.92
CA LYS A 169 15.50 8.31 -1.76
C LYS A 169 16.72 7.86 -0.95
N TYR A 170 17.29 8.78 -0.17
CA TYR A 170 18.44 8.48 0.69
C TYR A 170 18.13 7.35 1.68
N LEU A 171 16.96 7.35 2.33
CA LEU A 171 16.59 6.27 3.26
C LEU A 171 16.42 4.93 2.55
N VAL A 172 15.75 4.91 1.40
CA VAL A 172 15.54 3.71 0.58
C VAL A 172 16.89 3.10 0.16
N GLU A 173 17.79 3.91 -0.38
CA GLU A 173 19.12 3.47 -0.79
C GLU A 173 19.96 3.01 0.41
N ARG A 174 19.81 3.68 1.56
CA ARG A 174 20.55 3.32 2.78
C ARG A 174 20.13 1.97 3.32
N PHE A 175 18.83 1.68 3.37
CA PHE A 175 18.31 0.43 3.91
C PHE A 175 18.42 -0.72 2.91
N LEU A 176 18.09 -0.49 1.64
CA LEU A 176 17.90 -1.54 0.65
C LEU A 176 19.00 -1.61 -0.40
N GLY A 177 19.66 -0.49 -0.71
CA GLY A 177 20.65 -0.40 -1.79
C GLY A 177 21.92 -1.23 -1.54
N GLY A 178 22.53 -1.71 -2.63
CA GLY A 178 23.76 -2.52 -2.58
C GLY A 178 23.56 -3.93 -1.99
N ARG A 179 22.32 -4.41 -1.95
CA ARG A 179 21.96 -5.79 -1.58
C ARG A 179 21.60 -6.58 -2.84
N GLY A 180 21.70 -7.90 -2.76
CA GLY A 180 21.14 -8.79 -3.77
C GLY A 180 19.62 -8.87 -3.67
N ILE A 181 19.06 -10.01 -4.07
CA ILE A 181 17.60 -10.26 -4.00
C ILE A 181 17.10 -10.10 -2.56
N LEU A 182 16.10 -9.23 -2.40
CA LEU A 182 15.39 -8.95 -1.15
C LEU A 182 14.16 -9.85 -1.07
N LYS A 183 14.07 -10.67 -0.01
CA LYS A 183 12.86 -11.47 0.23
C LYS A 183 11.94 -10.68 1.14
N VAL A 184 10.74 -10.38 0.66
CA VAL A 184 9.75 -9.59 1.40
C VAL A 184 8.44 -10.37 1.46
N GLY A 185 7.81 -10.50 2.62
CA GLY A 185 6.46 -11.07 2.72
C GLY A 185 5.47 -10.20 1.94
N THR A 186 5.29 -8.97 2.40
CA THR A 186 4.39 -7.97 1.80
C THR A 186 5.16 -6.71 1.40
N LEU A 187 5.17 -6.39 0.11
CA LEU A 187 5.65 -5.12 -0.42
C LEU A 187 4.46 -4.19 -0.63
N SER A 188 4.45 -3.04 0.03
CA SER A 188 3.44 -2.00 -0.14
C SER A 188 4.05 -0.76 -0.77
N ILE A 189 3.45 -0.27 -1.86
CA ILE A 189 3.87 0.96 -2.52
C ILE A 189 2.66 1.88 -2.65
N GLY A 190 2.76 3.04 -2.02
CA GLY A 190 1.72 4.07 -2.09
C GLY A 190 2.36 5.43 -2.21
N SER A 191 2.12 6.12 -3.32
CA SER A 191 2.66 7.46 -3.57
C SER A 191 1.55 8.34 -4.14
N ARG A 192 1.43 9.57 -3.63
CA ARG A 192 0.66 10.64 -4.27
C ARG A 192 1.56 11.75 -4.83
N GLY A 193 2.84 11.71 -4.47
CA GLY A 193 3.88 12.65 -4.89
C GLY A 193 4.99 11.97 -5.67
N ILE A 194 6.23 12.34 -5.32
CA ILE A 194 7.45 11.84 -5.96
C ILE A 194 8.04 10.74 -5.09
N LEU A 195 8.25 9.56 -5.66
CA LEU A 195 8.95 8.43 -5.05
C LEU A 195 10.04 7.94 -6.00
N ARG A 196 11.30 8.01 -5.54
CA ARG A 196 12.49 7.57 -6.28
C ARG A 196 13.02 6.28 -5.66
N ILE A 197 13.08 5.21 -6.45
CA ILE A 197 13.52 3.88 -6.00
C ILE A 197 14.74 3.46 -6.82
N PRO A 198 15.86 3.02 -6.22
CA PRO A 198 17.00 2.55 -7.00
C PRO A 198 16.63 1.38 -7.92
N SER A 199 16.99 1.46 -9.21
CA SER A 199 16.65 0.42 -10.22
C SER A 199 17.42 -0.89 -10.02
N SER A 200 18.50 -0.85 -9.23
CA SER A 200 19.29 -2.02 -8.83
C SER A 200 18.58 -2.93 -7.81
N LEU A 201 17.47 -2.50 -7.21
CA LEU A 201 16.72 -3.34 -6.27
C LEU A 201 16.05 -4.50 -7.00
N ASN A 202 15.96 -5.64 -6.31
CA ASN A 202 15.27 -6.81 -6.84
C ASN A 202 14.53 -7.52 -5.69
N PHE A 203 13.22 -7.62 -5.79
CA PHE A 203 12.35 -8.17 -4.77
C PHE A 203 11.80 -9.53 -5.18
N LYS A 204 11.87 -10.49 -4.26
CA LYS A 204 11.07 -11.70 -4.27
C LYS A 204 9.98 -11.55 -3.21
N ILE A 205 8.74 -11.39 -3.66
CA ILE A 205 7.61 -11.05 -2.78
C ILE A 205 6.50 -12.11 -2.81
N ARG A 206 5.65 -12.15 -1.78
CA ARG A 206 4.42 -12.95 -1.77
C ARG A 206 3.19 -12.10 -2.03
N HIS A 207 3.11 -10.94 -1.37
CA HIS A 207 1.98 -10.04 -1.45
C HIS A 207 2.44 -8.66 -1.94
N LEU A 208 1.72 -8.11 -2.91
CA LEU A 208 1.90 -6.74 -3.38
C LEU A 208 0.70 -5.91 -2.96
N GLU A 209 0.92 -4.76 -2.33
CA GLU A 209 -0.13 -3.78 -2.02
C GLU A 209 0.16 -2.47 -2.76
N LEU A 210 -0.78 -2.00 -3.57
CA LEU A 210 -0.70 -0.72 -4.29
C LEU A 210 -1.75 0.23 -3.73
N LYS A 211 -1.32 1.42 -3.32
CA LYS A 211 -2.14 2.40 -2.59
C LYS A 211 -2.00 3.79 -3.20
N SER A 212 -2.52 3.97 -4.40
CA SER A 212 -2.40 5.22 -5.16
C SER A 212 -3.60 5.48 -6.06
N GLU A 213 -3.71 6.69 -6.58
CA GLU A 213 -4.72 7.14 -7.55
C GLU A 213 -4.52 6.52 -8.95
N ASP A 214 -3.35 5.95 -9.22
CA ASP A 214 -3.07 5.20 -10.45
C ASP A 214 -2.19 4.00 -10.16
N ASN A 215 -2.81 2.94 -9.63
CA ASN A 215 -2.12 1.72 -9.26
C ASN A 215 -1.54 0.99 -10.48
N ASN A 216 -2.19 1.07 -11.65
CA ASN A 216 -1.65 0.51 -12.88
C ASN A 216 -0.31 1.14 -13.27
N LYS A 217 -0.19 2.48 -13.21
CA LYS A 217 1.08 3.17 -13.51
C LYS A 217 2.19 2.78 -12.53
N ILE A 218 1.88 2.69 -11.23
CA ILE A 218 2.86 2.17 -10.25
C ILE A 218 3.27 0.76 -10.60
N PHE A 219 2.32 -0.12 -10.88
CA PHE A 219 2.57 -1.53 -11.18
C PHE A 219 3.53 -1.70 -12.36
N GLU A 220 3.26 -1.05 -13.49
CA GLU A 220 4.13 -1.08 -14.68
C GLU A 220 5.55 -0.61 -14.35
N THR A 221 5.64 0.44 -13.53
CA THR A 221 6.90 1.08 -13.15
C THR A 221 7.74 0.17 -12.25
N ILE A 222 7.13 -0.53 -11.29
CA ILE A 222 7.85 -1.39 -10.33
C ILE A 222 8.07 -2.80 -10.85
N LYS A 223 7.42 -3.19 -11.95
CA LYS A 223 7.48 -4.56 -12.51
C LYS A 223 8.92 -5.03 -12.74
N GLN A 224 9.79 -4.13 -13.18
CA GLN A 224 11.21 -4.41 -13.39
C GLN A 224 12.01 -4.70 -12.11
N LEU A 225 11.47 -4.33 -10.93
CA LEU A 225 12.06 -4.63 -9.64
C LEU A 225 11.63 -6.00 -9.08
N LEU A 226 10.71 -6.71 -9.73
CA LEU A 226 10.16 -7.97 -9.22
C LEU A 226 10.87 -9.17 -9.87
N THR A 227 11.36 -10.10 -9.05
CA THR A 227 11.75 -11.43 -9.53
C THR A 227 10.51 -12.17 -10.02
N ILE A 228 10.57 -12.74 -11.23
CA ILE A 228 9.47 -13.49 -11.84
C ILE A 228 9.09 -14.68 -10.94
N SER A 229 7.93 -14.59 -10.28
CA SER A 229 7.23 -15.68 -9.59
C SER A 229 5.77 -15.29 -9.40
N PRO A 230 4.81 -16.23 -9.48
CA PRO A 230 3.40 -15.91 -9.24
C PRO A 230 3.23 -15.39 -7.82
N LEU A 231 2.52 -14.26 -7.70
CA LEU A 231 2.22 -13.65 -6.41
C LEU A 231 1.08 -14.39 -5.73
N SER A 232 1.13 -14.46 -4.41
CA SER A 232 0.00 -14.99 -3.63
C SER A 232 -1.18 -14.04 -3.67
N SER A 233 -0.94 -12.73 -3.60
CA SER A 233 -2.01 -11.72 -3.75
C SER A 233 -1.49 -10.39 -4.30
N ILE A 234 -2.36 -9.68 -5.00
CA ILE A 234 -2.22 -8.25 -5.30
C ILE A 234 -3.40 -7.54 -4.64
N SER A 235 -3.11 -6.51 -3.86
CA SER A 235 -4.10 -5.67 -3.21
C SER A 235 -4.06 -4.26 -3.76
N LEU A 236 -5.24 -3.69 -4.01
CA LEU A 236 -5.44 -2.35 -4.58
C LEU A 236 -6.27 -1.52 -3.60
N SER A 237 -5.89 -0.26 -3.38
CA SER A 237 -6.73 0.74 -2.73
C SER A 237 -6.55 2.12 -3.36
N HIS A 238 -7.50 3.02 -3.08
CA HIS A 238 -7.70 4.33 -3.73
C HIS A 238 -8.15 4.21 -5.19
N SER A 239 -7.34 3.60 -6.05
CA SER A 239 -7.74 3.23 -7.41
C SER A 239 -7.78 1.72 -7.58
N TYR A 240 -8.76 1.24 -8.32
CA TYR A 240 -8.89 -0.19 -8.66
C TYR A 240 -8.48 -0.48 -10.09
N ASN A 241 -7.69 0.43 -10.68
CA ASN A 241 -7.19 0.28 -12.04
C ASN A 241 -5.97 -0.64 -12.03
N LEU A 242 -6.15 -1.84 -12.57
CA LEU A 242 -5.06 -2.76 -12.84
C LEU A 242 -5.43 -3.58 -14.04
N ARG A 243 -4.51 -3.69 -15.01
CA ARG A 243 -4.75 -4.50 -16.20
C ARG A 243 -4.77 -5.98 -15.84
N ASP A 244 -5.92 -6.62 -15.98
CA ASP A 244 -6.09 -8.03 -15.63
C ASP A 244 -5.49 -9.00 -16.64
N GLU A 245 -5.19 -8.56 -17.88
CA GLU A 245 -4.47 -9.38 -18.87
C GLU A 245 -2.93 -9.36 -18.71
N ASP A 246 -2.40 -8.66 -17.70
CA ASP A 246 -0.97 -8.71 -17.44
C ASP A 246 -0.58 -10.12 -16.91
N PRO A 247 0.45 -10.80 -17.46
CA PRO A 247 0.81 -12.16 -17.04
C PRO A 247 1.09 -12.32 -15.54
N VAL A 248 1.60 -11.29 -14.88
CA VAL A 248 1.85 -11.31 -13.43
C VAL A 248 0.53 -11.22 -12.67
N VAL A 249 -0.42 -10.42 -13.15
CA VAL A 249 -1.75 -10.27 -12.57
C VAL A 249 -2.61 -11.51 -12.83
N GLU A 250 -2.58 -12.06 -14.06
CA GLU A 250 -3.27 -13.29 -14.44
C GLU A 250 -2.82 -14.50 -13.59
N SER A 251 -1.52 -14.60 -13.30
CA SER A 251 -0.94 -15.70 -12.52
C SER A 251 -1.00 -15.50 -11.01
N THR A 252 -1.50 -14.35 -10.53
CA THR A 252 -1.66 -14.07 -9.10
C THR A 252 -2.78 -14.92 -8.50
N GLY A 253 -2.64 -15.35 -7.25
CA GLY A 253 -3.62 -16.21 -6.59
C GLY A 253 -4.97 -15.53 -6.27
N ILE A 254 -4.95 -14.28 -5.83
CA ILE A 254 -6.15 -13.48 -5.51
C ILE A 254 -5.91 -11.99 -5.75
N LEU A 255 -6.90 -11.31 -6.33
CA LEU A 255 -6.97 -9.85 -6.37
C LEU A 255 -7.83 -9.33 -5.22
N ILE A 256 -7.31 -8.36 -4.48
CA ILE A 256 -7.96 -7.80 -3.29
C ILE A 256 -8.22 -6.31 -3.53
N PHE A 257 -9.47 -5.89 -3.42
CA PHE A 257 -9.91 -4.50 -3.56
C PHE A 257 -10.23 -4.02 -2.15
N GLN A 258 -9.37 -3.18 -1.56
CA GLN A 258 -9.45 -2.74 -0.17
C GLN A 258 -10.13 -1.38 -0.05
N SER A 259 -10.92 -1.22 1.02
CA SER A 259 -11.53 0.06 1.41
C SER A 259 -12.43 0.63 0.33
N ILE A 260 -13.32 -0.20 -0.23
CA ILE A 260 -14.34 0.24 -1.18
C ILE A 260 -15.36 1.09 -0.42
N ASP A 261 -15.23 2.40 -0.54
CA ASP A 261 -16.12 3.42 0.04
C ASP A 261 -17.17 3.90 -0.99
N PHE A 262 -16.83 3.93 -2.27
CA PHE A 262 -17.72 4.23 -3.38
C PHE A 262 -17.77 3.08 -4.38
N PHE A 263 -18.97 2.64 -4.75
CA PHE A 263 -19.20 1.61 -5.76
C PHE A 263 -20.14 2.17 -6.81
N ASP A 264 -19.55 2.80 -7.82
CA ASP A 264 -20.29 3.40 -8.93
C ASP A 264 -20.49 2.41 -10.08
N ASN A 265 -21.17 2.88 -11.13
CA ASN A 265 -21.45 2.10 -12.33
C ASN A 265 -20.16 1.68 -13.05
N ASP A 266 -19.13 2.52 -13.01
CA ASP A 266 -17.87 2.27 -13.71
C ASP A 266 -17.08 1.16 -13.03
N MET A 267 -16.99 1.18 -11.70
CA MET A 267 -16.38 0.10 -10.92
C MET A 267 -17.17 -1.20 -11.07
N LEU A 268 -18.50 -1.17 -11.04
CA LEU A 268 -19.31 -2.35 -11.29
C LEU A 268 -19.05 -2.93 -12.69
N ASN A 269 -19.00 -2.07 -13.71
CA ASN A 269 -18.70 -2.46 -15.08
C ASN A 269 -17.31 -3.09 -15.19
N ASN A 270 -16.32 -2.54 -14.46
CA ASN A 270 -14.96 -3.10 -14.41
C ASN A 270 -14.94 -4.46 -13.72
N LEU A 271 -15.62 -4.60 -12.57
CA LEU A 271 -15.76 -5.90 -11.90
C LEU A 271 -16.47 -6.92 -12.78
N ASN A 272 -17.49 -6.52 -13.54
CA ASN A 272 -18.22 -7.35 -14.50
C ASN A 272 -17.37 -7.84 -15.67
N LYS A 273 -16.37 -7.05 -16.10
CA LYS A 273 -15.43 -7.42 -17.16
C LYS A 273 -14.23 -8.22 -16.67
N LEU A 274 -13.89 -8.10 -15.38
CA LEU A 274 -12.74 -8.75 -14.76
C LEU A 274 -12.80 -10.27 -14.96
N ARG A 275 -11.75 -10.84 -15.53
CA ARG A 275 -11.64 -12.29 -15.83
C ARG A 275 -11.00 -13.10 -14.71
N HIS A 276 -10.37 -12.41 -13.76
CA HIS A 276 -9.68 -13.04 -12.65
C HIS A 276 -10.65 -13.82 -11.77
N LYS A 277 -10.40 -15.11 -11.57
CA LYS A 277 -11.38 -16.02 -10.93
C LYS A 277 -11.55 -15.79 -9.44
N ARG A 278 -10.46 -15.44 -8.72
CA ARG A 278 -10.50 -15.27 -7.26
C ARG A 278 -10.33 -13.79 -6.89
N VAL A 279 -11.40 -13.17 -6.42
CA VAL A 279 -11.39 -11.75 -6.04
C VAL A 279 -11.91 -11.60 -4.61
N HIS A 280 -11.32 -10.69 -3.84
CA HIS A 280 -11.84 -10.26 -2.55
C HIS A 280 -12.15 -8.77 -2.57
N LEU A 281 -13.35 -8.40 -2.15
CA LEU A 281 -13.84 -7.03 -2.07
C LEU A 281 -14.03 -6.68 -0.59
N SER A 282 -13.23 -5.77 -0.05
CA SER A 282 -13.37 -5.29 1.33
C SER A 282 -13.97 -3.89 1.29
N PHE A 283 -15.18 -3.78 1.82
CA PHE A 283 -15.96 -2.55 1.82
C PHE A 283 -15.67 -1.70 3.05
N ASP A 284 -15.70 -0.37 2.94
CA ASP A 284 -15.64 0.51 4.10
C ASP A 284 -16.98 0.51 4.85
N ARG A 285 -16.99 1.00 6.09
CA ARG A 285 -18.19 1.18 6.94
C ARG A 285 -19.33 1.92 6.25
N PHE A 286 -19.02 2.82 5.31
CA PHE A 286 -20.01 3.64 4.61
C PHE A 286 -20.61 2.96 3.37
N PHE A 287 -20.40 1.65 3.18
CA PHE A 287 -20.92 0.94 2.02
C PHE A 287 -22.45 0.97 1.92
N GLU A 288 -22.95 1.03 0.68
CA GLU A 288 -24.37 0.84 0.40
C GLU A 288 -24.64 -0.62 0.06
N LEU A 289 -25.56 -1.23 0.80
CA LEU A 289 -25.99 -2.61 0.59
C LEU A 289 -26.46 -2.88 -0.85
N GLN A 290 -27.08 -1.89 -1.48
CA GLN A 290 -27.58 -1.98 -2.85
C GLN A 290 -26.49 -2.28 -3.87
N ASN A 291 -25.23 -1.90 -3.60
CA ASN A 291 -24.11 -2.13 -4.51
C ASN A 291 -23.73 -3.61 -4.56
N VAL A 292 -23.77 -4.30 -3.42
CA VAL A 292 -23.54 -5.75 -3.36
C VAL A 292 -24.69 -6.51 -4.01
N VAL A 293 -25.94 -6.13 -3.70
CA VAL A 293 -27.13 -6.69 -4.36
C VAL A 293 -27.01 -6.53 -5.88
N TRP A 294 -26.60 -5.34 -6.34
CA TRP A 294 -26.49 -5.07 -7.76
C TRP A 294 -25.38 -5.88 -8.44
N LEU A 295 -24.23 -6.09 -7.79
CA LEU A 295 -23.20 -7.01 -8.27
C LEU A 295 -23.74 -8.43 -8.46
N ILE A 296 -24.46 -8.94 -7.47
CA ILE A 296 -25.07 -10.27 -7.50
C ILE A 296 -26.12 -10.36 -8.61
N ASP A 297 -27.02 -9.37 -8.71
CA ASP A 297 -28.05 -9.31 -9.75
C ASP A 297 -27.43 -9.33 -11.15
N ASN A 298 -26.33 -8.59 -11.37
CA ASN A 298 -25.61 -8.62 -12.64
C ASN A 298 -25.04 -10.01 -12.96
N TRP A 299 -24.48 -10.71 -11.98
CA TRP A 299 -24.00 -12.07 -12.19
C TRP A 299 -25.14 -12.99 -12.61
N ILE A 300 -26.28 -12.95 -11.92
CA ILE A 300 -27.44 -13.80 -12.22
C ILE A 300 -27.98 -13.54 -13.63
N VAL A 301 -27.98 -12.27 -14.07
CA VAL A 301 -28.51 -11.88 -15.39
C VAL A 301 -27.51 -12.15 -16.52
N PHE A 302 -26.24 -11.78 -16.36
CA PHE A 302 -25.25 -11.82 -17.44
C PHE A 302 -24.35 -13.06 -17.43
N GLY A 303 -24.40 -13.86 -16.36
CA GLY A 303 -23.55 -15.02 -16.21
C GLY A 303 -22.14 -14.68 -15.73
N ARG A 304 -21.42 -15.74 -15.33
CA ARG A 304 -19.97 -15.73 -15.06
C ARG A 304 -19.41 -17.11 -15.37
N ASN A 305 -18.10 -17.18 -15.57
CA ASN A 305 -17.43 -18.45 -15.82
C ASN A 305 -17.44 -19.34 -14.56
N VAL A 306 -17.65 -20.64 -14.76
CA VAL A 306 -17.53 -21.65 -13.69
C VAL A 306 -16.14 -21.59 -13.04
N GLY A 307 -16.14 -21.71 -11.71
CA GLY A 307 -14.97 -21.61 -10.84
C GLY A 307 -14.59 -20.17 -10.47
N THR A 308 -15.38 -19.17 -10.85
CA THR A 308 -15.24 -17.80 -10.34
C THR A 308 -15.72 -17.75 -8.89
N HIS A 309 -14.90 -17.20 -7.99
CA HIS A 309 -15.17 -17.04 -6.56
C HIS A 309 -14.83 -15.63 -6.07
N TYR A 310 -15.86 -14.86 -5.76
CA TYR A 310 -15.71 -13.55 -5.12
C TYR A 310 -16.03 -13.69 -3.62
N SER A 311 -15.19 -13.11 -2.77
CA SER A 311 -15.46 -12.98 -1.34
C SER A 311 -15.64 -11.51 -1.00
N LEU A 312 -16.59 -11.18 -0.13
CA LEU A 312 -16.93 -9.81 0.22
C LEU A 312 -16.87 -9.65 1.74
N ASP A 313 -16.00 -8.77 2.24
CA ASP A 313 -16.00 -8.36 3.64
C ASP A 313 -16.86 -7.09 3.78
N VAL A 314 -17.90 -7.21 4.61
CA VAL A 314 -18.86 -6.15 4.92
C VAL A 314 -18.72 -5.79 6.40
N VAL A 315 -18.27 -4.56 6.68
CA VAL A 315 -17.92 -4.04 8.03
C VAL A 315 -19.17 -3.65 8.85
N VAL A 316 -20.23 -4.45 8.76
CA VAL A 316 -21.44 -4.34 9.59
C VAL A 316 -22.04 -5.74 9.77
N GLU A 317 -22.30 -6.12 11.02
CA GLU A 317 -22.92 -7.39 11.38
C GLU A 317 -24.32 -7.55 10.74
N ASN A 318 -24.70 -8.79 10.44
CA ASN A 318 -26.03 -9.19 9.93
C ASN A 318 -26.44 -8.65 8.54
N LYS A 319 -25.53 -7.98 7.82
CA LYS A 319 -25.85 -7.46 6.46
C LYS A 319 -25.93 -8.54 5.40
N GLY A 320 -25.22 -9.66 5.57
CA GLY A 320 -25.31 -10.80 4.64
C GLY A 320 -26.72 -11.36 4.52
N TRP A 321 -27.45 -11.47 5.64
CA TRP A 321 -28.85 -11.88 5.63
C TRP A 321 -29.74 -10.90 4.86
N GLU A 322 -29.60 -9.59 5.10
CA GLU A 322 -30.40 -8.56 4.41
C GLU A 322 -30.14 -8.56 2.89
N ILE A 323 -28.87 -8.72 2.48
CA ILE A 323 -28.49 -8.87 1.07
C ILE A 323 -29.17 -10.09 0.46
N LEU A 324 -29.09 -11.24 1.14
CA LEU A 324 -29.69 -12.48 0.65
C LEU A 324 -31.20 -12.39 0.53
N GLU A 325 -31.91 -11.80 1.48
CA GLU A 325 -33.36 -11.63 1.41
C GLU A 325 -33.78 -10.78 0.21
N ILE A 326 -33.02 -9.71 -0.09
CA ILE A 326 -33.28 -8.87 -1.27
C ILE A 326 -33.03 -9.66 -2.55
N VAL A 327 -31.91 -10.39 -2.65
CA VAL A 327 -31.58 -11.21 -3.82
C VAL A 327 -32.62 -12.32 -4.02
N LYS A 328 -33.04 -13.01 -2.96
CA LYS A 328 -34.10 -14.03 -2.99
C LYS A 328 -35.40 -13.44 -3.51
N ARG A 329 -35.76 -12.23 -3.07
CA ARG A 329 -36.96 -11.55 -3.55
C ARG A 329 -36.86 -11.19 -5.03
N ASN A 330 -35.70 -10.71 -5.48
CA ASN A 330 -35.47 -10.29 -6.86
C ASN A 330 -35.48 -11.48 -7.85
N HIS A 331 -35.03 -12.67 -7.41
CA HIS A 331 -34.84 -13.85 -8.27
C HIS A 331 -35.58 -15.10 -7.82
N LYS A 332 -36.75 -14.95 -7.17
CA LYS A 332 -37.51 -16.04 -6.56
C LYS A 332 -37.69 -17.29 -7.43
N GLU A 333 -37.96 -17.11 -8.72
CA GLU A 333 -38.20 -18.18 -9.69
C GLU A 333 -36.93 -18.96 -10.10
N ARG A 334 -35.74 -18.49 -9.68
CA ARG A 334 -34.44 -19.08 -10.01
C ARG A 334 -33.77 -19.79 -8.84
N ILE A 335 -34.39 -19.77 -7.66
CA ILE A 335 -33.82 -20.35 -6.43
C ILE A 335 -33.94 -21.87 -6.50
N ASP A 336 -32.84 -22.58 -6.24
CA ASP A 336 -32.83 -24.04 -6.11
C ASP A 336 -33.46 -24.48 -4.78
N GLU A 337 -34.15 -25.61 -4.78
CA GLU A 337 -34.85 -26.17 -3.61
C GLU A 337 -33.92 -26.51 -2.43
N LYS A 338 -32.62 -26.71 -2.68
CA LYS A 338 -31.62 -26.96 -1.63
C LYS A 338 -31.17 -25.69 -0.90
N SER A 339 -31.62 -24.52 -1.34
CA SER A 339 -31.28 -23.25 -0.70
C SER A 339 -31.85 -23.18 0.73
N ASP A 340 -31.06 -22.67 1.66
CA ASP A 340 -31.44 -22.45 3.04
C ASP A 340 -31.32 -20.96 3.45
N ARG A 341 -31.17 -20.70 4.74
CA ARG A 341 -31.11 -19.35 5.28
C ARG A 341 -29.76 -18.68 5.02
N GLU A 342 -28.67 -19.40 5.23
CA GLU A 342 -27.30 -18.89 5.12
C GLU A 342 -26.67 -19.17 3.75
N ASN A 343 -27.18 -20.16 3.01
CA ASN A 343 -26.68 -20.61 1.71
C ASN A 343 -27.80 -20.58 0.66
N VAL A 344 -27.64 -19.76 -0.38
CA VAL A 344 -28.61 -19.59 -1.45
C VAL A 344 -28.00 -20.00 -2.77
N ILE A 345 -28.69 -20.88 -3.47
CA ILE A 345 -28.28 -21.39 -4.78
C ILE A 345 -29.25 -20.81 -5.81
N ILE A 346 -28.73 -20.08 -6.79
CA ILE A 346 -29.51 -19.42 -7.83
C ILE A 346 -29.07 -19.91 -9.20
N HIS A 347 -30.01 -20.44 -9.97
CA HIS A 347 -29.77 -20.84 -11.36
C HIS A 347 -29.44 -19.62 -12.23
N MET A 348 -28.20 -19.53 -12.69
CA MET A 348 -27.78 -18.47 -13.61
C MET A 348 -28.23 -18.79 -15.03
N ASN A 349 -28.05 -20.06 -15.44
CA ASN A 349 -28.45 -20.60 -16.74
C ASN A 349 -28.64 -22.14 -16.64
N ASN A 350 -28.75 -22.83 -17.78
CA ASN A 350 -28.97 -24.28 -17.82
C ASN A 350 -27.77 -25.13 -17.37
N THR A 351 -26.60 -24.53 -17.16
CA THR A 351 -25.34 -25.24 -16.93
C THR A 351 -24.59 -24.79 -15.67
N SER A 352 -24.93 -23.65 -15.08
CA SER A 352 -24.22 -23.10 -13.95
C SER A 352 -25.14 -22.44 -12.92
N ASP A 353 -24.77 -22.62 -11.65
CA ASP A 353 -25.45 -22.05 -10.49
C ASP A 353 -24.53 -21.07 -9.76
N LEU A 354 -25.14 -20.03 -9.18
CA LEU A 354 -24.48 -19.10 -8.26
C LEU A 354 -24.81 -19.52 -6.83
N HIS A 355 -23.78 -19.94 -6.09
CA HIS A 355 -23.84 -20.22 -4.66
C HIS A 355 -23.46 -18.95 -3.90
N ILE A 356 -24.35 -18.50 -3.03
CA ILE A 356 -24.17 -17.33 -2.18
C ILE A 356 -24.28 -17.78 -0.73
N GLU A 357 -23.16 -17.77 -0.03
CA GLU A 357 -23.09 -18.09 1.39
C GLU A 357 -22.59 -16.86 2.17
N TYR A 358 -22.97 -16.75 3.44
CA TYR A 358 -22.36 -15.78 4.34
C TYR A 358 -22.03 -16.41 5.70
N GLU A 359 -20.96 -15.92 6.31
CA GLU A 359 -20.56 -16.24 7.66
C GLU A 359 -20.33 -14.96 8.47
N LEU A 360 -20.56 -15.06 9.78
CA LEU A 360 -20.33 -13.96 10.72
C LEU A 360 -18.95 -14.14 11.35
N GLU A 361 -18.05 -13.19 11.12
CA GLU A 361 -16.72 -13.16 11.73
C GLU A 361 -16.62 -11.94 12.65
N ASP A 362 -16.54 -12.15 13.96
CA ASP A 362 -16.44 -11.12 15.01
C ASP A 362 -17.40 -9.93 14.85
N PHE A 363 -17.01 -8.92 14.06
CA PHE A 363 -17.73 -7.65 13.83
C PHE A 363 -18.06 -7.41 12.35
N GLN A 364 -17.92 -8.43 11.51
CA GLN A 364 -18.01 -8.35 10.06
C GLN A 364 -18.85 -9.50 9.51
N THR A 365 -19.44 -9.28 8.33
CA THR A 365 -20.05 -10.36 7.56
C THR A 365 -19.17 -10.67 6.37
N LEU A 366 -18.70 -11.91 6.27
CA LEU A 366 -17.97 -12.41 5.11
C LEU A 366 -18.94 -13.15 4.21
N MET A 367 -19.11 -12.69 2.97
CA MET A 367 -19.92 -13.37 1.96
C MET A 367 -19.04 -14.06 0.92
N HIS A 368 -19.50 -15.18 0.38
CA HIS A 368 -18.89 -15.84 -0.76
C HIS A 368 -19.89 -16.03 -1.90
N LEU A 369 -19.47 -15.64 -3.10
CA LEU A 369 -20.17 -15.82 -4.36
C LEU A 369 -19.35 -16.81 -5.20
N ARG A 370 -19.87 -18.02 -5.41
CA ARG A 370 -19.18 -19.08 -6.17
C ARG A 370 -20.03 -19.53 -7.36
N VAL A 371 -19.42 -19.59 -8.53
CA VAL A 371 -20.07 -20.09 -9.74
C VAL A 371 -19.67 -21.54 -9.93
N GLU A 372 -20.63 -22.44 -9.84
CA GLU A 372 -20.38 -23.89 -9.93
C GLU A 372 -21.14 -24.47 -11.13
N LEU A 373 -20.71 -25.66 -11.58
CA LEU A 373 -21.48 -26.42 -12.56
C LEU A 373 -22.76 -26.87 -11.89
N ARG A 374 -23.88 -26.67 -12.57
CA ARG A 374 -25.17 -27.19 -12.12
C ARG A 374 -25.11 -28.72 -12.10
N SER A 375 -25.38 -29.30 -10.93
CA SER A 375 -25.33 -30.74 -10.69
C SER A 375 -26.43 -31.50 -11.41
#